data_AF-A0A7U9HU36-F1
#
_entry.id   AF-A0A7U9HU36-F1
#
_cell.length_a   1.000
_cell.length_b   1.000
_cell.length_c   1.000
_cell.angle_alpha   90.00
_cell.angle_beta   90.00
_cell.angle_gamma   90.00
#
_symmetry.space_group_name_H-M   'P 1'
#
loop_
_entity.id
_entity.type
_entity.pdbx_description
1 polymer ?
#
loop_
_entity_poly.entity_id
_entity_poly.type
_entity_poly.pdbx_seq_one_letter_code
_entity_poly.pdbx_strand_id
1 'polypeptide(L)'
;MIHELRIEEAKQIVAELKEEIDALYDLLENEVLAHQYVQTEMPRLSGMLQELAAEAKETEAEALFVQQSYHLAPSDLEKYRSIEKQLHQLQKRFFLIQDRVAEAKTAYSLLKEELEQLVSQIDLMKEEHEQFRTMLQTLRKDELIAREKLDGMRKTLAEALRLVQKSRLPGLPEPYALELAEARRSLQAVAARLEEKPLDMPAVDQALEEAKAAVERLYERTVEMIEQATLAERTIQYGNRYRRRYPAVRKGLEEAEFLFRHYDYEEALRQAVAAVEEVEPGAFDRVQKLWQEDNSREQ
;
A
#
# COMPACT_ATOMS: atom_id res chain seq x y z
N MET A 1 63.65 -67.13 15.09
CA MET A 1 62.41 -67.66 14.47
C MET A 1 61.56 -66.48 14.04
N ILE A 2 61.76 -66.00 12.81
CA ILE A 2 60.72 -65.28 12.06
C ILE A 2 59.88 -66.42 11.48
N HIS A 3 58.99 -66.97 12.29
CA HIS A 3 58.18 -68.13 11.92
C HIS A 3 56.94 -67.63 11.19
N GLU A 4 56.82 -68.03 9.92
CA GLU A 4 55.76 -67.70 8.95
C GLU A 4 55.76 -66.23 8.49
N LEU A 5 56.33 -65.99 7.31
CA LEU A 5 56.21 -64.71 6.60
C LEU A 5 54.75 -64.48 6.19
N ARG A 6 53.97 -63.90 7.10
CA ARG A 6 52.63 -63.36 6.82
C ARG A 6 52.75 -62.04 6.05
N ILE A 7 53.35 -62.11 4.86
CA ILE A 7 53.59 -60.97 3.97
C ILE A 7 52.27 -60.30 3.59
N GLU A 8 51.20 -61.07 3.44
CA GLU A 8 49.87 -60.53 3.10
C GLU A 8 49.27 -59.71 4.26
N GLU A 9 49.39 -60.17 5.51
CA GLU A 9 48.95 -59.40 6.70
C GLU A 9 49.81 -58.14 6.88
N ALA A 10 51.12 -58.23 6.67
CA ALA A 10 52.01 -57.06 6.73
C ALA A 10 51.71 -56.04 5.62
N LYS A 11 51.34 -56.49 4.41
CA LYS A 11 50.90 -55.59 3.32
C LYS A 11 49.58 -54.90 3.64
N GLN A 12 48.63 -55.61 4.27
CA GLN A 12 47.36 -55.02 4.71
C GLN A 12 47.60 -53.94 5.78
N ILE A 13 48.41 -54.22 6.80
CA ILE A 13 48.76 -53.23 7.82
C ILE A 13 49.47 -52.02 7.21
N VAL A 14 50.38 -52.22 6.25
CA VAL A 14 51.04 -51.10 5.56
C VAL A 14 50.06 -50.29 4.71
N ALA A 15 49.05 -50.93 4.11
CA ALA A 15 48.00 -50.24 3.36
C ALA A 15 47.08 -49.43 4.30
N GLU A 16 46.63 -50.02 5.40
CA GLU A 16 45.83 -49.34 6.44
C GLU A 16 46.59 -48.14 7.02
N LEU A 17 47.87 -48.32 7.36
CA LEU A 17 48.70 -47.25 7.93
C LEU A 17 48.98 -46.15 6.90
N LYS A 18 49.01 -46.49 5.60
CA LYS A 18 49.09 -45.50 4.53
C LYS A 18 47.79 -44.71 4.38
N GLU A 19 46.64 -45.38 4.44
CA GLU A 19 45.32 -44.71 4.46
C GLU A 19 45.17 -43.79 5.68
N GLU A 20 45.64 -44.20 6.85
CA GLU A 20 45.66 -43.37 8.06
C GLU A 20 46.56 -42.13 7.89
N ILE A 21 47.74 -42.30 7.29
CA ILE A 21 48.66 -41.18 7.00
C ILE A 21 48.04 -40.21 5.99
N ASP A 22 47.44 -40.73 4.91
CA ASP A 22 46.78 -39.92 3.90
C ASP A 22 45.61 -39.13 4.52
N ALA A 23 44.80 -39.76 5.39
CA ALA A 23 43.73 -39.07 6.13
C ALA A 23 44.27 -37.99 7.10
N LEU A 24 45.42 -38.22 7.72
CA LEU A 24 46.10 -37.22 8.56
C LEU A 24 46.57 -36.01 7.74
N TYR A 25 47.07 -36.23 6.52
CA TYR A 25 47.43 -35.15 5.60
C TYR A 25 46.21 -34.34 5.18
N ASP A 26 45.09 -34.99 4.85
CA ASP A 26 43.84 -34.31 4.50
C ASP A 26 43.33 -33.44 5.66
N LEU A 27 43.39 -33.93 6.91
CA LEU A 27 43.00 -33.17 8.10
C LEU A 27 43.90 -31.93 8.31
N LEU A 28 45.21 -32.08 8.12
CA LEU A 28 46.16 -30.97 8.20
C LEU A 28 45.92 -29.93 7.11
N GLU A 29 45.67 -30.37 5.87
CA GLU A 29 45.35 -29.47 4.77
C GLU A 29 44.08 -28.67 5.06
N ASN A 30 43.02 -29.35 5.53
CA ASN A 30 41.77 -28.69 5.94
C ASN A 30 41.98 -27.66 7.05
N GLU A 31 42.84 -27.93 8.03
CA GLU A 31 43.13 -27.02 9.12
C GLU A 31 43.90 -25.78 8.65
N VAL A 32 44.85 -25.95 7.72
CA VAL A 32 45.58 -24.83 7.09
C VAL A 32 44.61 -23.93 6.29
N LEU A 33 43.72 -24.54 5.49
CA LEU A 33 42.70 -23.82 4.74
C LEU A 33 41.73 -23.07 5.68
N ALA A 34 41.30 -23.73 6.77
CA ALA A 34 40.42 -23.12 7.76
C ALA A 34 41.09 -21.95 8.50
N HIS A 35 42.36 -22.08 8.85
CA HIS A 35 43.13 -20.98 9.45
C HIS A 35 43.23 -19.78 8.50
N GLN A 36 43.53 -20.00 7.22
CA GLN A 36 43.57 -18.93 6.22
C GLN A 36 42.20 -18.25 6.06
N TYR A 37 41.13 -19.03 6.04
CA TYR A 37 39.75 -18.51 5.99
C TYR A 37 39.44 -17.62 7.20
N VAL A 38 39.70 -18.11 8.42
CA VAL A 38 39.48 -17.38 9.67
C VAL A 38 40.23 -16.04 9.68
N GLN A 39 41.51 -16.04 9.28
CA GLN A 39 42.31 -14.80 9.24
C GLN A 39 41.78 -13.76 8.25
N THR A 40 41.19 -14.21 7.14
CA THR A 40 40.70 -13.31 6.08
C THR A 40 39.30 -12.79 6.40
N GLU A 41 38.42 -13.64 6.92
CA GLU A 41 37.01 -13.31 7.19
C GLU A 41 36.81 -12.57 8.52
N MET A 42 37.66 -12.79 9.52
CA MET A 42 37.61 -12.05 10.80
C MET A 42 37.60 -10.52 10.66
N PRO A 43 38.57 -9.88 9.97
CA PRO A 43 38.57 -8.43 9.79
C PRO A 43 37.39 -7.95 8.95
N ARG A 44 36.96 -8.74 7.96
CA ARG A 44 35.79 -8.43 7.12
C ARG A 44 34.50 -8.41 7.94
N LEU A 45 34.28 -9.43 8.77
CA LEU A 45 33.13 -9.52 9.66
C LEU A 45 33.12 -8.42 10.73
N SER A 46 34.28 -8.06 11.26
CA SER A 46 34.42 -6.91 12.17
C SER A 46 33.96 -5.62 11.50
N GLY A 47 34.40 -5.37 10.26
CA GLY A 47 33.95 -4.22 9.46
C GLY A 47 32.45 -4.24 9.22
N MET A 48 31.91 -5.37 8.76
CA MET A 48 30.46 -5.52 8.52
C MET A 48 29.62 -5.31 9.78
N LEU A 49 30.06 -5.79 10.94
CA LEU A 49 29.38 -5.57 12.22
C LEU A 49 29.45 -4.13 12.70
N GLN A 50 30.56 -3.44 12.45
CA GLN A 50 30.70 -2.01 12.78
C GLN A 50 29.81 -1.14 11.90
N GLU A 51 29.79 -1.40 10.59
CA GLU A 51 28.89 -0.73 9.64
C GLU A 51 27.43 -0.94 10.05
N LEU A 52 27.04 -2.18 10.29
CA LEU A 52 25.68 -2.53 10.69
C LEU A 52 25.28 -1.93 12.04
N ALA A 53 26.22 -1.81 12.98
CA ALA A 53 25.97 -1.13 14.25
C ALA A 53 25.85 0.39 14.09
N ALA A 54 26.56 1.00 13.14
CA ALA A 54 26.41 2.41 12.81
C ALA A 54 25.05 2.67 12.13
N GLU A 55 24.69 1.86 11.14
CA GLU A 55 23.39 1.93 10.45
C GLU A 55 22.22 1.70 11.39
N ALA A 56 22.34 0.75 12.33
CA ALA A 56 21.31 0.53 13.34
C ALA A 56 21.11 1.75 14.24
N LYS A 57 22.18 2.47 14.62
CA LYS A 57 22.08 3.71 15.39
C LYS A 57 21.46 4.87 14.61
N GLU A 58 21.79 4.99 13.32
CA GLU A 58 21.13 5.97 12.47
C GLU A 58 19.63 5.68 12.35
N THR A 59 19.30 4.40 12.17
CA THR A 59 17.93 3.91 12.09
C THR A 59 17.19 4.07 13.41
N GLU A 60 17.86 3.96 14.56
CA GLU A 60 17.32 4.29 15.88
C GLU A 60 16.91 5.76 15.97
N ALA A 61 17.80 6.66 15.56
CA ALA A 61 17.53 8.09 15.57
C ALA A 61 16.37 8.45 14.63
N GLU A 62 16.33 7.82 13.45
CA GLU A 62 15.22 7.95 12.50
C GLU A 62 13.91 7.40 13.09
N ALA A 63 13.93 6.21 13.72
CA ALA A 63 12.77 5.61 14.36
C ALA A 63 12.23 6.48 15.51
N LEU A 64 13.09 7.09 16.32
CA LEU A 64 12.69 8.03 17.38
C LEU A 64 12.05 9.30 16.80
N PHE A 65 12.59 9.82 15.69
CA PHE A 65 12.00 10.97 15.00
C PHE A 65 10.64 10.62 14.39
N VAL A 66 10.53 9.44 13.78
CA VAL A 66 9.26 8.89 13.26
C VAL A 66 8.28 8.68 14.40
N GLN A 67 8.68 8.17 15.57
CA GLN A 67 7.81 7.97 16.73
C GLN A 67 7.16 9.27 17.24
N GLN A 68 7.82 10.42 17.07
CA GLN A 68 7.24 11.73 17.43
C GLN A 68 6.17 12.19 16.45
N SER A 69 6.25 11.72 15.20
CA SER A 69 5.36 12.15 14.12
C SER A 69 4.27 11.13 13.80
N TYR A 70 4.52 9.84 14.02
CA TYR A 70 3.68 8.71 13.65
C TYR A 70 3.46 7.78 14.84
N HIS A 71 2.27 7.18 14.88
CA HIS A 71 1.94 6.14 15.83
C HIS A 71 2.48 4.81 15.29
N LEU A 72 3.65 4.40 15.80
CA LEU A 72 4.20 3.08 15.51
C LEU A 72 3.38 2.01 16.23
N ALA A 73 2.94 0.99 15.50
CA ALA A 73 2.27 -0.14 16.11
C ALA A 73 3.21 -0.84 17.11
N PRO A 74 2.68 -1.41 18.20
CA PRO A 74 3.49 -2.13 19.18
C PRO A 74 4.29 -3.27 18.55
N SER A 75 3.75 -3.90 17.50
CA SER A 75 4.43 -4.95 16.73
C SER A 75 5.71 -4.45 16.04
N ASP A 76 5.73 -3.20 15.56
CA ASP A 76 6.88 -2.67 14.83
C ASP A 76 7.99 -2.22 15.78
N LEU A 77 7.61 -1.73 16.96
CA LEU A 77 8.54 -1.49 18.07
C LEU A 77 9.15 -2.80 18.59
N GLU A 78 8.40 -3.90 18.60
CA GLU A 78 8.91 -5.21 18.96
C GLU A 78 9.93 -5.74 17.96
N LYS A 79 9.67 -5.60 16.65
CA LYS A 79 10.64 -5.94 15.59
C LYS A 79 11.94 -5.15 15.73
N TYR A 80 11.86 -3.86 16.01
CA TYR A 80 13.06 -3.06 16.24
C TYR A 80 13.86 -3.58 17.46
N ARG A 81 13.18 -3.82 18.58
CA ARG A 81 13.81 -4.36 19.79
C ARG A 81 14.39 -5.76 19.59
N SER A 82 13.83 -6.59 18.71
CA SER A 82 14.41 -7.90 18.40
C SER A 82 15.70 -7.74 17.60
N ILE A 83 15.72 -6.84 16.60
CA ILE A 83 16.93 -6.55 15.80
C ILE A 83 18.06 -6.05 16.71
N GLU A 84 17.78 -5.12 17.62
CA GLU A 84 18.78 -4.59 18.56
C GLU A 84 19.36 -5.70 19.47
N LYS A 85 18.49 -6.58 19.97
CA LYS A 85 18.92 -7.74 20.79
C LYS A 85 19.76 -8.72 19.97
N GLN A 86 19.37 -9.03 18.74
CA GLN A 86 20.10 -9.91 17.84
C GLN A 86 21.48 -9.33 17.51
N LEU A 87 21.56 -8.04 17.18
CA LEU A 87 22.83 -7.34 16.93
C LEU A 87 23.77 -7.47 18.13
N HIS A 88 23.26 -7.24 19.35
CA HIS A 88 24.07 -7.35 20.56
C HIS A 88 24.53 -8.79 20.85
N GLN A 89 23.69 -9.79 20.53
CA GLN A 89 24.07 -11.20 20.63
C GLN A 89 25.14 -11.59 19.60
N LEU A 90 25.04 -11.09 18.37
CA LEU A 90 26.03 -11.32 17.31
C LEU A 90 27.38 -10.69 17.66
N GLN A 91 27.38 -9.46 18.16
CA GLN A 91 28.60 -8.80 18.65
C GLN A 91 29.26 -9.61 19.76
N LYS A 92 28.50 -10.08 20.75
CA LYS A 92 29.01 -10.93 21.84
C LYS A 92 29.60 -12.24 21.32
N ARG A 93 28.93 -12.90 20.39
CA ARG A 93 29.42 -14.14 19.75
C ARG A 93 30.71 -13.88 18.98
N PHE A 94 30.79 -12.78 18.24
CA PHE A 94 31.98 -12.39 17.50
C PHE A 94 33.18 -12.16 18.43
N PHE A 95 33.00 -11.42 19.54
CA PHE A 95 34.06 -11.24 20.54
C PHE A 95 34.52 -12.56 21.16
N LEU A 96 33.61 -13.47 21.45
CA LEU A 96 33.94 -14.82 21.95
C LEU A 96 34.79 -15.61 20.95
N ILE A 97 34.47 -15.55 19.66
CA ILE A 97 35.27 -16.20 18.61
C ILE A 97 36.64 -15.54 18.51
N GLN A 98 36.70 -14.22 18.57
CA GLN A 98 37.95 -13.46 18.54
C GLN A 98 38.89 -13.85 19.70
N ASP A 99 38.36 -13.98 20.91
CA ASP A 99 39.13 -14.43 22.08
C ASP A 99 39.61 -15.89 21.92
N ARG A 100 38.77 -16.78 21.40
CA ARG A 100 39.14 -18.19 21.15
C ARG A 100 40.23 -18.33 20.09
N VAL A 101 40.19 -17.50 19.04
CA VAL A 101 41.25 -17.40 18.03
C VAL A 101 42.55 -16.91 18.66
N ALA A 102 42.49 -15.90 19.53
CA ALA A 102 43.67 -15.36 20.21
C ALA A 102 44.30 -16.37 21.20
N GLU A 103 43.48 -17.19 21.86
CA GLU A 103 43.96 -18.24 22.76
C GLU A 103 44.53 -19.47 22.01
N ALA A 104 44.25 -19.64 20.71
CA ALA A 104 44.68 -20.76 19.88
C ALA A 104 44.38 -22.16 20.45
N LYS A 105 43.35 -22.29 21.30
CA LYS A 105 42.98 -23.54 21.99
C LYS A 105 41.96 -24.41 21.25
N THR A 106 41.41 -23.91 20.15
CA THR A 106 40.34 -24.56 19.39
C THR A 106 40.78 -24.85 17.97
N ALA A 107 40.32 -25.97 17.40
CA ALA A 107 40.54 -26.29 15.99
C ALA A 107 39.93 -25.22 15.08
N TYR A 108 40.68 -24.76 14.09
CA TYR A 108 40.29 -23.77 13.09
C TYR A 108 39.15 -24.26 12.20
N SER A 109 39.08 -25.56 11.93
CA SER A 109 37.94 -26.20 11.26
C SER A 109 36.60 -25.91 11.96
N LEU A 110 36.53 -26.05 13.28
CA LEU A 110 35.34 -25.72 14.08
C LEU A 110 35.05 -24.21 14.09
N LEU A 111 36.10 -23.38 14.19
CA LEU A 111 35.96 -21.92 14.16
C LEU A 111 35.44 -21.43 12.80
N LYS A 112 35.85 -22.08 11.71
CA LYS A 112 35.34 -21.81 10.37
C LYS A 112 33.84 -22.07 10.29
N GLU A 113 33.35 -23.20 10.79
CA GLU A 113 31.91 -23.51 10.82
C GLU A 113 31.13 -22.49 11.66
N GLU A 114 31.64 -22.12 12.84
CA GLU A 114 31.04 -21.07 13.70
C GLU A 114 31.01 -19.71 12.98
N LEU A 115 32.05 -19.39 12.20
CA LEU A 115 32.12 -18.16 11.42
C LEU A 115 31.14 -18.14 10.25
N GLU A 116 31.03 -19.23 9.50
CA GLU A 116 30.07 -19.35 8.40
C GLU A 116 28.62 -19.21 8.92
N GLN A 117 28.32 -19.80 10.08
CA GLN A 117 27.05 -19.59 10.75
C GLN A 117 26.85 -18.11 11.13
N LEU A 118 27.89 -17.45 11.66
CA LEU A 118 27.81 -16.04 12.04
C LEU A 118 27.60 -15.14 10.82
N VAL A 119 28.27 -15.40 9.69
CA VAL A 119 28.05 -14.71 8.42
C VAL A 119 26.60 -14.82 8.00
N SER A 120 26.04 -16.03 7.95
CA SER A 120 24.64 -16.23 7.55
C SER A 120 23.65 -15.50 8.47
N GLN A 121 23.93 -15.44 9.78
CA GLN A 121 23.11 -14.70 10.73
C GLN A 121 23.22 -13.18 10.54
N ILE A 122 24.40 -12.66 10.22
CA ILE A 122 24.58 -11.24 9.87
C ILE A 122 23.79 -10.91 8.61
N ASP A 123 23.87 -11.75 7.58
CA ASP A 123 23.17 -11.50 6.31
C ASP A 123 21.65 -11.48 6.50
N LEU A 124 21.10 -12.44 7.24
CA LEU A 124 19.67 -12.45 7.59
C LEU A 124 19.27 -11.19 8.38
N MET A 125 20.09 -10.77 9.35
CA MET A 125 19.81 -9.56 10.12
C MET A 125 19.93 -8.29 9.27
N LYS A 126 20.84 -8.24 8.30
CA LYS A 126 20.93 -7.15 7.32
C LYS A 126 19.67 -7.05 6.49
N GLU A 127 19.13 -8.18 6.03
CA GLU A 127 17.85 -8.21 5.31
C GLU A 127 16.69 -7.72 6.20
N GLU A 128 16.60 -8.18 7.45
CA GLU A 128 15.59 -7.71 8.40
C GLU A 128 15.71 -6.20 8.70
N HIS A 129 16.94 -5.70 8.84
CA HIS A 129 17.21 -4.27 9.04
C HIS A 129 16.80 -3.44 7.82
N GLU A 130 17.14 -3.87 6.61
CA GLU A 130 16.74 -3.19 5.37
C GLU A 130 15.22 -3.20 5.17
N GLN A 131 14.53 -4.29 5.54
CA GLN A 131 13.07 -4.33 5.55
C GLN A 131 12.48 -3.30 6.53
N PHE A 132 13.03 -3.19 7.74
CA PHE A 132 12.58 -2.21 8.72
C PHE A 132 12.83 -0.77 8.25
N ARG A 133 14.01 -0.51 7.66
CA ARG A 133 14.34 0.79 7.07
C ARG A 133 13.40 1.15 5.93
N THR A 134 13.11 0.20 5.05
CA THR A 134 12.14 0.37 3.95
C THR A 134 10.76 0.70 4.51
N MET A 135 10.33 0.01 5.56
CA MET A 135 9.04 0.27 6.23
C MET A 135 8.97 1.70 6.82
N LEU A 136 10.04 2.20 7.43
CA LEU A 136 10.08 3.59 7.91
C LEU A 136 9.94 4.59 6.74
N GLN A 137 10.59 4.32 5.62
CA GLN A 137 10.49 5.15 4.41
C GLN A 137 9.11 5.08 3.76
N THR A 138 8.47 3.91 3.77
CA THR A 138 7.11 3.76 3.22
C THR A 138 6.10 4.57 4.01
N LEU A 139 6.18 4.64 5.34
CA LEU A 139 5.27 5.48 6.15
C LEU A 139 5.26 6.94 5.69
N ARG A 140 6.44 7.51 5.39
CA ARG A 140 6.56 8.89 4.89
C ARG A 140 6.02 9.04 3.47
N LYS A 141 6.26 8.04 2.63
CA LYS A 141 5.74 8.00 1.26
C LYS A 141 4.21 7.90 1.25
N ASP A 142 3.65 7.08 2.13
CA ASP A 142 2.23 6.84 2.24
C ASP A 142 1.50 8.09 2.72
N GLU A 143 2.09 8.88 3.64
CA GLU A 143 1.58 10.21 4.00
C GLU A 143 1.51 11.16 2.81
N LEU A 144 2.56 11.20 1.98
CA LEU A 144 2.58 12.06 0.78
C LEU A 144 1.49 11.63 -0.21
N ILE A 145 1.37 10.33 -0.46
CA ILE A 145 0.33 9.76 -1.33
C ILE A 145 -1.07 10.07 -0.77
N ALA A 146 -1.27 9.95 0.54
CA ALA A 146 -2.51 10.30 1.22
C ALA A 146 -2.91 11.77 0.99
N ARG A 147 -1.94 12.70 1.09
CA ARG A 147 -2.17 14.12 0.80
C ARG A 147 -2.51 14.38 -0.66
N GLU A 148 -1.81 13.74 -1.60
CA GLU A 148 -2.10 13.85 -3.03
C GLU A 148 -3.51 13.34 -3.36
N LYS A 149 -3.92 12.21 -2.78
CA LYS A 149 -5.27 11.66 -2.92
C LYS A 149 -6.32 12.63 -2.38
N LEU A 150 -6.08 13.22 -1.21
CA LEU A 150 -6.99 14.19 -0.61
C LEU A 150 -7.15 15.45 -1.48
N ASP A 151 -6.06 15.96 -2.05
CA ASP A 151 -6.14 17.08 -2.99
C ASP A 151 -6.82 16.71 -4.30
N GLY A 152 -6.64 15.47 -4.78
CA GLY A 152 -7.40 14.91 -5.89
C GLY A 152 -8.91 14.90 -5.63
N MET A 153 -9.33 14.39 -4.46
CA MET A 153 -10.74 14.36 -4.06
C MET A 153 -11.34 15.76 -3.86
N ARG A 154 -10.55 16.73 -3.40
CA ARG A 154 -10.98 18.13 -3.33
C ARG A 154 -11.26 18.71 -4.72
N LYS A 155 -10.43 18.36 -5.71
CA LYS A 155 -10.62 18.80 -7.11
C LYS A 155 -11.88 18.18 -7.71
N THR A 156 -12.09 16.87 -7.55
CA THR A 156 -13.30 16.21 -8.07
C THR A 156 -14.58 16.76 -7.45
N LEU A 157 -14.57 17.05 -6.14
CA LEU A 157 -15.67 17.73 -5.47
C LEU A 157 -15.93 19.14 -6.04
N ALA A 158 -14.87 19.91 -6.27
CA ALA A 158 -14.98 21.25 -6.86
C ALA A 158 -15.50 21.19 -8.32
N GLU A 159 -15.11 20.17 -9.08
CA GLU A 159 -15.61 19.92 -10.42
C GLU A 159 -17.10 19.57 -10.42
N ALA A 160 -17.56 18.68 -9.54
CA ALA A 160 -18.97 18.36 -9.36
C ALA A 160 -19.80 19.64 -9.07
N LEU A 161 -19.34 20.47 -8.13
CA LEU A 161 -19.99 21.75 -7.82
C LEU A 161 -20.01 22.70 -9.02
N ARG A 162 -18.94 22.73 -9.82
CA ARG A 162 -18.88 23.54 -11.04
C ARG A 162 -19.87 23.05 -12.10
N LEU A 163 -20.06 21.74 -12.24
CA LEU A 163 -21.05 21.15 -13.16
C LEU A 163 -22.48 21.55 -12.76
N VAL A 164 -22.80 21.50 -11.46
CA VAL A 164 -24.08 21.98 -10.92
C VAL A 164 -24.29 23.47 -11.21
N GLN A 165 -23.27 24.31 -11.00
CA GLN A 165 -23.39 25.74 -11.28
C GLN A 165 -23.60 26.06 -12.76
N LYS A 166 -22.98 25.28 -13.66
CA LYS A 166 -23.12 25.45 -15.11
C LYS A 166 -24.50 25.04 -15.64
N SER A 167 -25.13 24.05 -15.02
CA SER A 167 -26.40 23.46 -15.49
C SER A 167 -27.64 24.32 -15.23
N ARG A 168 -27.49 25.53 -14.64
CA ARG A 168 -28.58 26.52 -14.45
C ARG A 168 -29.84 25.93 -13.79
N LEU A 169 -29.65 24.95 -12.91
CA LEU A 169 -30.75 24.29 -12.22
C LEU A 169 -31.46 25.27 -11.25
N PRO A 170 -32.80 25.19 -11.11
CA PRO A 170 -33.56 26.08 -10.23
C PRO A 170 -33.23 25.88 -8.73
N GLY A 171 -32.71 24.72 -8.35
CA GLY A 171 -32.21 24.42 -7.00
C GLY A 171 -31.75 22.98 -6.85
N LEU A 172 -31.37 22.60 -5.63
CA LEU A 172 -30.81 21.28 -5.33
C LEU A 172 -31.81 20.44 -4.53
N PRO A 173 -31.94 19.13 -4.84
CA PRO A 173 -32.70 18.22 -4.01
C PRO A 173 -32.11 18.15 -2.60
N GLU A 174 -32.97 18.03 -1.58
CA GLU A 174 -32.55 17.80 -0.19
C GLU A 174 -31.60 16.58 -0.01
N PRO A 175 -31.84 15.41 -0.63
CA PRO A 175 -30.91 14.27 -0.50
C PRO A 175 -29.51 14.58 -1.03
N TYR A 176 -29.42 15.35 -2.13
CA TYR A 176 -28.13 15.76 -2.69
C TYR A 176 -27.36 16.69 -1.74
N ALA A 177 -28.06 17.61 -1.07
CA ALA A 177 -27.44 18.51 -0.10
C ALA A 177 -26.87 17.76 1.12
N LEU A 178 -27.54 16.69 1.56
CA LEU A 178 -27.05 15.81 2.63
C LEU A 178 -25.80 15.05 2.20
N GLU A 179 -25.79 14.44 1.02
CA GLU A 179 -24.62 13.74 0.47
C GLU A 179 -23.42 14.68 0.29
N LEU A 180 -23.66 15.91 -0.19
CA LEU A 180 -22.63 16.93 -0.30
C LEU A 180 -22.04 17.29 1.07
N ALA A 181 -22.88 17.40 2.09
CA ALA A 181 -22.44 17.67 3.46
C ALA A 181 -21.63 16.49 4.03
N GLU A 182 -22.05 15.25 3.76
CA GLU A 182 -21.33 14.03 4.14
C GLU A 182 -19.95 13.96 3.48
N ALA A 183 -19.86 14.17 2.17
CA ALA A 183 -18.60 14.19 1.43
C ALA A 183 -17.65 15.31 1.91
N ARG A 184 -18.18 16.49 2.26
CA ARG A 184 -17.38 17.56 2.86
C ARG A 184 -16.88 17.18 4.25
N ARG A 185 -17.73 16.54 5.05
CA ARG A 185 -17.38 16.11 6.41
C ARG A 185 -16.32 15.01 6.39
N SER A 186 -16.42 14.05 5.47
CA SER A 186 -15.43 12.99 5.31
C SER A 186 -14.08 13.55 4.89
N LEU A 187 -14.04 14.48 3.93
CA LEU A 187 -12.79 15.18 3.55
C LEU A 187 -12.18 15.99 4.69
N GLN A 188 -13.01 16.66 5.50
CA GLN A 188 -12.54 17.35 6.71
C GLN A 188 -12.02 16.38 7.76
N ALA A 189 -12.67 15.22 7.93
CA ALA A 189 -12.20 14.18 8.85
C ALA A 189 -10.83 13.65 8.42
N VAL A 190 -10.63 13.36 7.14
CA VAL A 190 -9.30 12.95 6.63
C VAL A 190 -8.26 14.04 6.84
N ALA A 191 -8.59 15.30 6.56
CA ALA A 191 -7.68 16.42 6.78
C ALA A 191 -7.29 16.55 8.27
N ALA A 192 -8.25 16.41 9.19
CA ALA A 192 -8.00 16.44 10.62
C ALA A 192 -7.11 15.26 11.05
N ARG A 193 -7.37 14.05 10.55
CA ARG A 193 -6.52 12.87 10.82
C ARG A 193 -5.09 13.06 10.32
N LEU A 194 -4.90 13.67 9.15
CA LEU A 194 -3.57 13.98 8.60
C LEU A 194 -2.82 15.08 9.37
N GLU A 195 -3.52 15.86 10.19
CA GLU A 195 -2.93 16.88 11.07
C GLU A 195 -2.68 16.36 12.49
N GLU A 196 -3.23 15.20 12.87
CA GLU A 196 -3.03 14.57 14.17
C GLU A 196 -1.56 14.15 14.34
N LYS A 197 -1.00 14.45 15.53
CA LYS A 197 0.33 14.01 15.94
C LYS A 197 0.22 13.31 17.31
N PRO A 198 0.57 12.02 17.42
CA PRO A 198 1.14 11.14 16.39
C PRO A 198 0.11 10.65 15.35
N LEU A 199 0.50 10.55 14.08
CA LEU A 199 -0.32 10.13 12.95
C LEU A 199 -0.54 8.60 12.91
N ASP A 200 -1.79 8.15 12.83
CA ASP A 200 -2.13 6.74 12.63
C ASP A 200 -2.48 6.47 11.15
N MET A 201 -1.52 5.94 10.39
CA MET A 201 -1.68 5.68 8.96
C MET A 201 -2.83 4.71 8.63
N PRO A 202 -2.99 3.55 9.31
CA PRO A 202 -4.16 2.69 9.16
C PRO A 202 -5.51 3.43 9.29
N ALA A 203 -5.64 4.33 10.28
CA ALA A 203 -6.85 5.10 10.46
C ALA A 203 -7.05 6.14 9.34
N VAL A 204 -5.97 6.75 8.86
CA VAL A 204 -5.99 7.67 7.71
C VAL A 204 -6.42 6.95 6.44
N ASP A 205 -5.91 5.74 6.18
CA ASP A 205 -6.23 4.96 5.00
C ASP A 205 -7.71 4.55 4.98
N GLN A 206 -8.26 4.13 6.12
CA GLN A 206 -9.68 3.84 6.22
C GLN A 206 -10.52 5.10 5.96
N ALA A 207 -10.17 6.23 6.57
CA ALA A 207 -10.88 7.48 6.36
C ALA A 207 -10.77 7.99 4.90
N LEU A 208 -9.64 7.75 4.24
CA LEU A 208 -9.43 8.05 2.82
C LEU A 208 -10.35 7.24 1.92
N GLU A 209 -10.48 5.93 2.15
CA GLU A 209 -11.37 5.08 1.36
C GLU A 209 -12.85 5.47 1.56
N GLU A 210 -13.26 5.77 2.79
CA GLU A 210 -14.60 6.28 3.09
C GLU A 210 -14.87 7.62 2.38
N ALA A 211 -13.91 8.55 2.42
CA ALA A 211 -14.02 9.83 1.75
C ALA A 211 -14.07 9.68 0.23
N LYS A 212 -13.24 8.79 -0.34
CA LYS A 212 -13.22 8.50 -1.77
C LYS A 212 -14.57 7.95 -2.24
N ALA A 213 -15.10 6.95 -1.55
CA ALA A 213 -16.41 6.39 -1.86
C ALA A 213 -17.54 7.42 -1.74
N ALA A 214 -17.47 8.36 -0.79
CA ALA A 214 -18.45 9.45 -0.68
C ALA A 214 -18.34 10.45 -1.85
N VAL A 215 -17.12 10.82 -2.26
CA VAL A 215 -16.90 11.78 -3.34
C VAL A 215 -17.24 11.19 -4.71
N GLU A 216 -16.91 9.93 -4.96
CA GLU A 216 -17.26 9.22 -6.20
C GLU A 216 -18.78 9.09 -6.35
N ARG A 217 -19.48 8.63 -5.30
CA ARG A 217 -20.96 8.56 -5.29
C ARG A 217 -21.60 9.92 -5.56
N LEU A 218 -21.10 10.97 -4.91
CA LEU A 218 -21.61 12.33 -5.14
C LEU A 218 -21.37 12.79 -6.58
N TYR A 219 -20.21 12.48 -7.17
CA TYR A 219 -19.91 12.83 -8.55
C TYR A 219 -20.85 12.13 -9.53
N GLU A 220 -21.03 10.82 -9.39
CA GLU A 220 -21.98 10.03 -10.20
C GLU A 220 -23.40 10.59 -10.06
N ARG A 221 -23.86 10.83 -8.83
CA ARG A 221 -25.19 11.40 -8.58
C ARG A 221 -25.35 12.80 -9.15
N THR A 222 -24.29 13.60 -9.14
CA THR A 222 -24.28 14.92 -9.76
C THR A 222 -24.48 14.83 -11.27
N VAL A 223 -23.77 13.91 -11.92
CA VAL A 223 -23.92 13.67 -13.37
C VAL A 223 -25.33 13.21 -13.67
N GLU A 224 -25.82 12.16 -13.00
CA GLU A 224 -27.18 11.65 -13.17
C GLU A 224 -28.24 12.74 -12.99
N MET A 225 -28.13 13.55 -11.94
CA MET A 225 -29.08 14.63 -11.67
C MET A 225 -29.10 15.66 -12.80
N ILE A 226 -27.93 16.05 -13.32
CA ILE A 226 -27.83 16.99 -14.43
C ILE A 226 -28.41 16.39 -15.72
N GLU A 227 -28.14 15.11 -15.99
CA GLU A 227 -28.71 14.39 -17.12
C GLU A 227 -30.24 14.33 -17.03
N GLN A 228 -30.77 13.91 -15.89
CA GLN A 228 -32.21 13.83 -15.63
C GLN A 228 -32.88 15.19 -15.78
N ALA A 229 -32.30 16.26 -15.22
CA ALA A 229 -32.84 17.61 -15.33
C ALA A 229 -32.83 18.10 -16.79
N THR A 230 -31.75 17.86 -17.53
CA THR A 230 -31.63 18.26 -18.94
C THR A 230 -32.63 17.50 -19.82
N LEU A 231 -32.78 16.19 -19.58
CA LEU A 231 -33.77 15.36 -20.28
C LEU A 231 -35.21 15.76 -19.94
N ALA A 232 -35.49 16.08 -18.68
CA ALA A 232 -36.80 16.55 -18.25
C ALA A 232 -37.15 17.86 -18.96
N GLU A 233 -36.22 18.82 -19.00
CA GLU A 233 -36.41 20.09 -19.70
C GLU A 233 -36.70 19.88 -21.20
N ARG A 234 -35.87 19.09 -21.90
CA ARG A 234 -36.06 18.78 -23.32
C ARG A 234 -37.39 18.06 -23.59
N THR A 235 -37.78 17.14 -22.70
CA THR A 235 -39.04 16.40 -22.81
C THR A 235 -40.24 17.33 -22.60
N ILE A 236 -40.19 18.23 -21.63
CA ILE A 236 -41.23 19.26 -21.41
C ILE A 236 -41.31 20.20 -22.62
N GLN A 237 -40.17 20.65 -23.16
CA GLN A 237 -40.12 21.49 -24.37
C GLN A 237 -40.72 20.77 -25.59
N TYR A 238 -40.46 19.48 -25.76
CA TYR A 238 -41.05 18.68 -26.83
C TYR A 238 -42.56 18.47 -26.61
N GLY A 239 -42.96 18.11 -25.39
CA GLY A 239 -44.35 17.91 -24.98
C GLY A 239 -45.23 19.15 -25.15
N ASN A 240 -44.65 20.35 -25.03
CA ASN A 240 -45.36 21.62 -25.25
C ASN A 240 -46.00 21.74 -26.66
N ARG A 241 -45.53 20.97 -27.66
CA ARG A 241 -46.14 20.89 -29.00
C ARG A 241 -47.55 20.29 -28.99
N TYR A 242 -47.82 19.42 -28.02
CA TYR A 242 -49.08 18.67 -27.89
C TYR A 242 -50.01 19.26 -26.83
N ARG A 243 -49.51 20.20 -26.00
CA ARG A 243 -50.23 20.85 -24.88
C ARG A 243 -51.57 21.49 -25.24
N ARG A 244 -51.73 21.99 -26.47
CA ARG A 244 -52.99 22.58 -26.95
C ARG A 244 -54.00 21.56 -27.49
N ARG A 245 -53.53 20.39 -27.93
CA ARG A 245 -54.36 19.38 -28.62
C ARG A 245 -54.88 18.31 -27.65
N TYR A 246 -54.13 18.01 -26.60
CA TYR A 246 -54.45 16.94 -25.65
C TYR A 246 -54.49 17.49 -24.21
N PRO A 247 -55.69 17.60 -23.60
CA PRO A 247 -55.82 18.07 -22.22
C PRO A 247 -55.14 17.17 -21.18
N ALA A 248 -55.01 15.86 -21.44
CA ALA A 248 -54.33 14.90 -20.58
C ALA A 248 -52.81 15.22 -20.47
N VAL A 249 -52.15 15.40 -21.62
CA VAL A 249 -50.74 15.82 -21.70
C VAL A 249 -50.50 17.15 -20.98
N ARG A 250 -51.43 18.10 -21.12
CA ARG A 250 -51.32 19.39 -20.44
C ARG A 250 -51.23 19.23 -18.92
N LYS A 251 -52.06 18.37 -18.33
CA LYS A 251 -52.04 18.11 -16.88
C LYS A 251 -50.73 17.44 -16.45
N GLY A 252 -50.31 16.39 -17.15
CA GLY A 252 -49.05 15.70 -16.85
C GLY A 252 -47.82 16.62 -16.97
N LEU A 253 -47.79 17.51 -17.96
CA LEU A 253 -46.71 18.51 -18.10
C LEU A 253 -46.77 19.61 -17.02
N GLU A 254 -47.95 20.03 -16.58
CA GLU A 254 -48.09 20.99 -15.47
C GLU A 254 -47.62 20.38 -14.14
N GLU A 255 -47.88 19.09 -13.91
CA GLU A 255 -47.35 18.32 -12.77
C GLU A 255 -45.83 18.14 -12.86
N ALA A 256 -45.30 17.82 -14.04
CA ALA A 256 -43.85 17.73 -14.26
C ALA A 256 -43.14 19.09 -14.05
N GLU A 257 -43.72 20.20 -14.54
CA GLU A 257 -43.22 21.56 -14.28
C GLU A 257 -43.24 21.91 -12.79
N PHE A 258 -44.26 21.46 -12.06
CA PHE A 258 -44.34 21.64 -10.61
C PHE A 258 -43.22 20.87 -9.90
N LEU A 259 -43.05 19.58 -10.19
CA LEU A 259 -41.99 18.74 -9.61
C LEU A 259 -40.59 19.26 -9.94
N PHE A 260 -40.37 19.73 -11.17
CA PHE A 260 -39.10 20.32 -11.59
C PHE A 260 -38.75 21.59 -10.77
N ARG A 261 -39.77 22.39 -10.40
CA ARG A 261 -39.58 23.57 -9.53
C ARG A 261 -39.37 23.22 -8.06
N HIS A 262 -39.83 22.04 -7.63
CA HIS A 262 -39.60 21.50 -6.28
C HIS A 262 -38.33 20.64 -6.20
N TYR A 263 -37.50 20.66 -7.24
CA TYR A 263 -36.19 20.00 -7.30
C TYR A 263 -36.25 18.47 -7.42
N ASP A 264 -37.42 17.89 -7.72
CA ASP A 264 -37.60 16.45 -7.93
C ASP A 264 -37.42 16.10 -9.42
N TYR A 265 -36.17 16.15 -9.90
CA TYR A 265 -35.85 15.96 -11.33
C TYR A 265 -36.18 14.56 -11.85
N GLU A 266 -36.01 13.53 -11.04
CA GLU A 266 -36.28 12.14 -11.41
C GLU A 266 -37.79 11.90 -11.66
N GLU A 267 -38.63 12.37 -10.72
CA GLU A 267 -40.08 12.27 -10.85
C GLU A 267 -40.61 13.20 -11.95
N ALA A 268 -40.03 14.39 -12.10
CA ALA A 268 -40.38 15.31 -13.18
C ALA A 268 -40.12 14.68 -14.55
N LEU A 269 -38.99 13.98 -14.72
CA LEU A 269 -38.69 13.26 -15.95
C LEU A 269 -39.71 12.14 -16.18
N ARG A 270 -39.98 11.29 -15.18
CA ARG A 270 -40.93 10.18 -15.31
C ARG A 270 -42.33 10.68 -15.71
N GLN A 271 -42.81 11.74 -15.08
CA GLN A 271 -44.12 12.33 -15.38
C GLN A 271 -44.15 12.97 -16.78
N ALA A 272 -43.08 13.65 -17.18
CA ALA A 272 -42.97 14.23 -18.52
C ALA A 272 -42.94 13.13 -19.62
N VAL A 273 -42.22 12.03 -19.38
CA VAL A 273 -42.15 10.89 -20.29
C VAL A 273 -43.51 10.22 -20.42
N ALA A 274 -44.17 9.88 -19.32
CA ALA A 274 -45.49 9.26 -19.32
C ALA A 274 -46.51 10.10 -20.12
N ALA A 275 -46.53 11.41 -19.90
CA ALA A 275 -47.43 12.33 -20.60
C ALA A 275 -47.16 12.41 -22.11
N VAL A 276 -45.91 12.28 -22.55
CA VAL A 276 -45.56 12.34 -23.99
C VAL A 276 -45.76 10.98 -24.66
N GLU A 277 -45.47 9.87 -23.99
CA GLU A 277 -45.67 8.52 -24.50
C GLU A 277 -47.14 8.14 -24.71
N GLU A 278 -48.06 8.69 -23.90
CA GLU A 278 -49.51 8.54 -24.10
C GLU A 278 -49.98 9.04 -25.48
N VAL A 279 -49.29 10.02 -26.07
CA VAL A 279 -49.63 10.57 -27.39
C VAL A 279 -48.81 9.97 -28.51
N GLU A 280 -47.52 9.74 -28.26
CA GLU A 280 -46.62 9.17 -29.26
C GLU A 280 -45.63 8.18 -28.61
N PRO A 281 -45.89 6.86 -28.68
CA PRO A 281 -44.97 5.86 -28.15
C PRO A 281 -43.62 5.91 -28.88
N GLY A 282 -42.51 5.91 -28.13
CA GLY A 282 -41.15 6.06 -28.67
C GLY A 282 -40.67 7.51 -28.87
N ALA A 283 -41.41 8.50 -28.37
CA ALA A 283 -40.96 9.89 -28.35
C ALA A 283 -39.78 10.11 -27.40
N PHE A 284 -39.73 9.41 -26.26
CA PHE A 284 -38.61 9.49 -25.31
C PHE A 284 -37.29 9.01 -25.91
N ASP A 285 -37.27 7.86 -26.59
CA ASP A 285 -36.08 7.32 -27.26
C ASP A 285 -35.51 8.29 -28.32
N ARG A 286 -36.37 9.07 -28.98
CA ARG A 286 -35.93 10.09 -29.95
C ARG A 286 -35.29 11.29 -29.26
N VAL A 287 -35.85 11.74 -28.14
CA VAL A 287 -35.26 12.83 -27.33
C VAL A 287 -33.93 12.38 -26.72
N GLN A 288 -33.84 11.13 -26.27
CA GLN A 288 -32.60 10.55 -25.74
C GLN A 288 -31.52 10.42 -26.82
N LYS A 289 -31.86 9.97 -28.03
CA LYS A 289 -30.92 9.91 -29.17
C LYS A 289 -30.41 11.29 -29.58
N LEU A 290 -31.30 12.28 -29.66
CA LEU A 290 -30.92 13.68 -29.94
C LEU A 290 -29.99 14.25 -28.86
N TRP A 291 -30.20 13.88 -27.59
CA TRP A 291 -29.32 14.28 -26.50
C TRP A 291 -27.94 13.61 -26.58
N GLN A 292 -27.87 12.33 -26.93
CA GLN A 292 -26.60 11.63 -27.15
C GLN A 292 -25.82 12.20 -28.35
N GLU A 293 -26.50 12.62 -29.42
CA GLU A 293 -25.90 13.29 -30.58
C GLU A 293 -25.40 14.71 -30.29
N ASP A 294 -26.06 15.45 -29.40
CA ASP A 294 -25.60 16.78 -28.98
C ASP A 294 -24.39 16.69 -28.03
N ASN A 295 -24.41 15.78 -27.05
CA ASN A 295 -23.30 15.58 -26.13
C ASN A 295 -22.03 15.07 -26.82
N SER A 296 -22.16 14.30 -27.91
CA SER A 296 -21.02 13.82 -28.71
C SER A 296 -20.44 14.89 -29.65
N ARG A 297 -21.12 16.04 -29.83
CA ARG A 297 -20.63 17.20 -30.57
C ARG A 297 -20.00 18.27 -29.68
N GLU A 298 -20.26 18.24 -28.38
CA GLU A 298 -19.71 19.17 -27.38
C GLU A 298 -18.45 18.63 -26.65
N GLN A 299 -18.09 17.35 -26.85
CA GLN A 299 -16.79 16.77 -26.48
C GLN A 299 -15.74 17.02 -27.57
#